data_AF-A0A527DY14-F1
#
_entry.id   AF-A0A527DY14-F1
#
_cell.length_a   1.000
_cell.length_b   1.000
_cell.length_c   1.000
_cell.angle_alpha   90.00
_cell.angle_beta   90.00
_cell.angle_gamma   90.00
#
_symmetry.space_group_name_H-M   'P 1'
#
loop_
_entity.id
_entity.type
_entity.pdbx_description
1 polymer ?
#
loop_
_entity_poly.entity_id
_entity_poly.type
_entity_poly.pdbx_seq_one_letter_code
_entity_poly.pdbx_strand_id
1 'polypeptide(L)'
;MDWRPALWSGIGAVGLVVAGAGAWIASLPPAPASVAAPQIAQAEGDATLAALKPRGRQRPLIAIIGINDATETTDYLMPYGILRRADVADVVALATGPGQWDVRHDSQAFRFTRPFALTAIGNTLAFWNREEFGMRLTPGVDEVSLALVADAWSRTYRSRAQTFANSADALETRSGIRILPDQAAADWPAGRLLAPTGDMPPAKALDETLRAIAARYGARTADFVAMQLEYPRSGASP
;
A
#
# COMPACT_ATOMS: atom_id res chain seq x y z
N MET A 1 -42.92 -10.19 -23.61
CA MET A 1 -41.78 -10.87 -22.96
C MET A 1 -42.05 -10.84 -21.47
N ASP A 2 -42.47 -11.96 -20.90
CA ASP A 2 -43.03 -12.00 -19.54
C ASP A 2 -41.91 -12.04 -18.51
N TRP A 3 -41.72 -10.92 -17.80
CA TRP A 3 -40.66 -10.73 -16.79
C TRP A 3 -40.93 -11.42 -15.45
N ARG A 4 -42.15 -11.95 -15.28
CA ARG A 4 -42.62 -12.59 -14.04
C ARG A 4 -41.79 -13.83 -13.66
N PRO A 5 -41.54 -14.81 -14.53
CA PRO A 5 -40.68 -15.96 -14.19
C PRO A 5 -39.25 -15.55 -13.82
N ALA A 6 -38.65 -14.57 -14.51
CA ALA A 6 -37.32 -14.06 -14.18
C ALA A 6 -37.28 -13.39 -12.79
N LEU A 7 -38.33 -12.67 -12.41
CA LEU A 7 -38.47 -12.07 -11.08
C LEU A 7 -38.58 -13.15 -9.97
N TRP A 8 -39.38 -14.19 -10.20
CA TRP A 8 -39.53 -15.30 -9.25
C TRP A 8 -38.26 -16.13 -9.11
N SER A 9 -37.52 -16.36 -10.21
CA SER A 9 -36.20 -17.00 -10.18
C SER A 9 -35.17 -16.16 -9.42
N GLY A 10 -35.20 -14.83 -9.57
CA GLY A 10 -34.34 -13.91 -8.83
C GLY A 10 -34.60 -13.93 -7.31
N ILE A 11 -35.88 -13.90 -6.91
CA ILE A 11 -36.29 -13.98 -5.50
C ILE A 11 -35.89 -15.34 -4.89
N GLY A 12 -36.07 -16.43 -5.62
CA GLY A 12 -35.66 -17.76 -5.17
C GLY A 12 -34.15 -17.89 -4.97
N ALA A 13 -33.35 -17.32 -5.88
CA ALA A 13 -31.89 -17.30 -5.75
C ALA A 13 -31.44 -16.47 -4.54
N VAL A 14 -32.04 -15.30 -4.31
CA VAL A 14 -31.75 -14.47 -3.13
C VAL A 14 -32.12 -15.20 -1.84
N GLY A 15 -33.27 -15.87 -1.80
CA GLY A 15 -33.70 -16.66 -0.64
C GLY A 15 -32.71 -17.78 -0.29
N LEU A 16 -32.19 -18.50 -1.29
CA LEU A 16 -31.18 -19.54 -1.09
C LEU A 16 -29.86 -18.98 -0.53
N VAL A 17 -29.42 -17.82 -1.03
CA VAL A 17 -28.20 -17.17 -0.54
C VAL A 17 -28.38 -16.69 0.91
N VAL A 18 -29.53 -16.10 1.25
CA VAL A 18 -29.82 -15.63 2.61
C VAL A 18 -29.92 -16.81 3.58
N ALA A 19 -30.59 -17.90 3.18
CA ALA A 19 -30.69 -19.10 4.00
C ALA A 19 -29.32 -19.77 4.22
N GLY A 20 -28.50 -19.86 3.16
CA GLY A 20 -27.13 -20.38 3.25
C GLY A 20 -26.25 -19.53 4.16
N ALA A 21 -26.32 -18.21 4.03
CA ALA A 21 -25.59 -17.28 4.89
C ALA A 21 -26.07 -17.38 6.36
N GLY A 22 -27.38 -17.47 6.58
CA GLY A 22 -27.95 -17.63 7.92
C GLY A 22 -27.54 -18.95 8.59
N ALA A 23 -27.59 -20.05 7.85
CA ALA A 23 -27.16 -21.36 8.34
C ALA A 23 -25.64 -21.38 8.64
N TRP A 24 -24.84 -20.74 7.78
CA TRP A 24 -23.41 -20.61 8.02
C TRP A 24 -23.11 -19.78 9.28
N ILE A 25 -23.77 -18.62 9.45
CA ILE A 25 -23.63 -17.78 10.65
C ILE A 25 -24.06 -18.53 11.92
N ALA A 26 -25.17 -19.26 11.86
CA ALA A 26 -25.65 -20.07 12.99
C ALA A 26 -24.72 -21.25 13.31
N SER A 27 -23.94 -21.73 12.34
CA SER A 27 -22.91 -22.76 12.55
C SER A 27 -21.60 -22.22 13.11
N LEU A 28 -21.42 -20.89 13.18
CA LEU A 28 -20.22 -20.30 13.75
C LEU A 28 -20.21 -20.53 15.27
N PRO A 29 -19.04 -20.84 15.85
CA PRO A 29 -18.92 -20.95 17.30
C PRO A 29 -19.29 -19.62 17.96
N PRO A 30 -19.92 -19.66 19.16
CA PRO A 30 -20.24 -18.45 19.90
C PRO A 30 -18.96 -17.65 20.15
N ALA A 31 -19.08 -16.31 20.13
CA ALA A 31 -17.94 -15.43 20.40
C ALA A 31 -17.28 -15.87 21.71
N PRO A 32 -15.96 -16.15 21.72
CA PRO A 32 -15.28 -16.51 22.95
C PRO A 32 -15.53 -15.40 23.97
N ALA A 33 -15.86 -15.77 25.20
CA ALA A 33 -15.93 -14.81 26.30
C ALA A 33 -14.64 -13.98 26.29
N SER A 34 -14.71 -12.67 26.51
CA SER A 34 -13.52 -11.82 26.47
C SER A 34 -12.58 -12.21 27.61
N VAL A 35 -11.70 -13.17 27.35
CA VAL A 35 -10.59 -13.50 28.22
C VAL A 35 -9.59 -12.37 28.03
N ALA A 36 -9.26 -11.69 29.13
CA ALA A 36 -8.17 -10.72 29.11
C ALA A 36 -6.93 -11.43 28.54
N ALA A 37 -6.40 -10.91 27.43
CA ALA A 37 -5.25 -11.51 26.79
C ALA A 37 -4.12 -11.65 27.85
N PRO A 38 -3.57 -12.86 28.05
CA PRO A 38 -2.49 -13.04 29.00
C PRO A 38 -1.33 -12.12 28.63
N GLN A 39 -0.69 -11.53 29.65
CA GLN A 39 0.50 -10.71 29.43
C GLN A 39 1.60 -11.58 28.79
N ILE A 40 2.19 -11.10 27.70
CA ILE A 40 3.29 -11.80 27.02
C ILE A 40 4.44 -11.94 28.03
N ALA A 41 4.90 -13.18 28.26
CA ALA A 41 5.97 -13.44 29.20
C ALA A 41 7.27 -12.80 28.71
N GLN A 42 8.07 -12.22 29.62
CA GLN A 42 9.32 -11.55 29.26
C GLN A 42 10.28 -12.48 28.49
N ALA A 43 10.36 -13.75 28.90
CA ALA A 43 11.19 -14.76 28.24
C ALA A 43 10.78 -15.01 26.77
N GLU A 44 9.48 -14.91 26.45
CA GLU A 44 8.98 -15.04 25.08
C GLU A 44 9.39 -13.84 24.22
N GLY A 45 9.31 -12.63 24.78
CA GLY A 45 9.79 -11.41 24.14
C GLY A 45 11.30 -11.47 23.86
N ASP A 46 12.09 -11.87 24.84
CA ASP A 46 13.54 -12.01 24.70
C ASP A 46 13.93 -13.05 23.63
N ALA A 47 13.21 -14.18 23.59
CA ALA A 47 13.42 -15.22 22.58
C ALA A 47 13.08 -14.71 21.16
N THR A 48 12.01 -13.92 21.04
CA THR A 48 11.60 -13.30 19.76
C THR A 48 12.65 -12.30 19.28
N LEU A 49 13.13 -11.41 20.16
CA LEU A 49 14.21 -10.47 19.82
C LEU A 49 15.49 -11.20 19.43
N ALA A 50 15.87 -12.27 20.14
CA ALA A 50 17.03 -13.08 19.81
C ALA A 50 16.89 -13.79 18.45
N ALA A 51 15.67 -14.16 18.05
CA ALA A 51 15.40 -14.74 16.74
C ALA A 51 15.48 -13.71 15.59
N LEU A 52 15.09 -12.47 15.86
CA LEU A 52 15.10 -11.37 14.88
C LEU A 52 16.48 -10.73 14.69
N LYS A 53 17.40 -10.89 15.65
CA LYS A 53 18.77 -10.36 15.53
C LYS A 53 19.48 -10.93 14.28
N PRO A 54 20.18 -10.08 13.49
CA PRO A 54 20.85 -10.52 12.28
C PRO A 54 21.86 -11.63 12.55
N ARG A 55 21.71 -12.78 11.89
CA ARG A 55 22.67 -13.91 11.96
C ARG A 55 23.59 -13.88 10.75
N GLY A 56 24.81 -13.38 10.92
CA GLY A 56 25.87 -13.43 9.87
C GLY A 56 25.66 -12.50 8.66
N ARG A 57 24.71 -11.57 8.70
CA ARG A 57 24.45 -10.56 7.66
C ARG A 57 24.86 -9.18 8.18
N GLN A 58 25.13 -8.21 7.30
CA GLN A 58 25.18 -6.81 7.70
C GLN A 58 23.89 -6.41 8.41
N ARG A 59 24.00 -5.50 9.38
CA ARG A 59 22.86 -5.02 10.16
C ARG A 59 21.86 -4.36 9.20
N PRO A 60 20.57 -4.76 9.18
CA PRO A 60 19.59 -4.17 8.29
C PRO A 60 19.39 -2.69 8.60
N LEU A 61 19.17 -1.87 7.56
CA LEU A 61 18.70 -0.49 7.70
C LEU A 61 17.18 -0.46 7.44
N ILE A 62 16.44 0.19 8.34
CA ILE A 62 15.01 0.48 8.19
C ILE A 62 14.84 2.00 8.18
N ALA A 63 14.34 2.53 7.07
CA ALA A 63 13.94 3.93 6.98
C ALA A 63 12.41 4.03 7.16
N ILE A 64 11.98 4.82 8.14
CA ILE A 64 10.58 5.15 8.35
C ILE A 64 10.37 6.54 7.73
N ILE A 65 9.55 6.57 6.69
CA ILE A 65 9.36 7.77 5.88
C ILE A 65 7.99 8.36 6.19
N GLY A 66 7.94 9.65 6.50
CA GLY A 66 6.70 10.39 6.66
C GLY A 66 6.63 11.58 5.72
N ILE A 67 5.42 11.92 5.31
CA ILE A 67 5.10 13.13 4.56
C ILE A 67 4.66 14.17 5.58
N ASN A 68 5.38 15.30 5.63
CA ASN A 68 5.28 16.28 6.73
C ASN A 68 3.85 16.75 7.04
N ASP A 69 2.99 16.82 6.02
CA ASP A 69 1.61 17.31 6.10
C ASP A 69 0.54 16.21 5.91
N ALA A 70 0.95 14.96 5.66
CA ALA A 70 0.03 13.86 5.35
C ALA A 70 0.22 12.62 6.24
N THR A 71 1.25 12.54 7.06
CA THR A 71 1.45 11.38 7.95
C THR A 71 0.99 11.68 9.37
N GLU A 72 0.16 10.81 9.95
CA GLU A 72 -0.20 10.90 11.36
C GLU A 72 1.05 10.76 12.24
N THR A 73 1.24 11.70 13.18
CA THR A 73 2.44 11.74 14.02
C THR A 73 2.62 10.46 14.85
N THR A 74 1.53 9.86 15.32
CA THR A 74 1.56 8.60 16.08
C THR A 74 2.09 7.46 15.21
N ASP A 75 1.58 7.33 13.99
CA ASP A 75 1.97 6.28 13.05
C ASP A 75 3.40 6.45 12.53
N TYR A 76 3.95 7.66 12.60
CA TYR A 76 5.35 7.89 12.34
C TYR A 76 6.26 7.51 13.52
N LEU A 77 5.89 7.94 14.74
CA LEU A 77 6.74 7.79 15.93
C LEU A 77 6.68 6.39 16.56
N MET A 78 5.53 5.73 16.53
CA MET A 78 5.34 4.42 17.14
C MET A 78 6.21 3.32 16.53
N PRO A 79 6.20 3.09 15.20
CA PRO A 79 7.10 2.10 14.60
C PRO A 79 8.56 2.46 14.82
N TYR A 80 8.93 3.75 14.79
CA TYR A 80 10.28 4.20 15.09
C TYR A 80 10.70 3.80 16.51
N GLY A 81 9.89 4.13 17.50
CA GLY A 81 10.17 3.82 18.90
C GLY A 81 10.24 2.31 19.18
N ILE A 82 9.35 1.54 18.56
CA ILE A 82 9.33 0.06 18.69
C ILE A 82 10.59 -0.54 18.08
N LEU A 83 10.91 -0.21 16.82
CA LEU A 83 12.04 -0.80 16.11
C LEU A 83 13.38 -0.36 16.71
N ARG A 84 13.49 0.91 17.14
CA ARG A 84 14.69 1.42 17.82
C ARG A 84 14.93 0.71 19.15
N ARG A 85 13.87 0.42 19.91
CA ARG A 85 13.96 -0.31 21.17
C ARG A 85 14.28 -1.80 20.97
N ALA A 86 13.79 -2.40 19.88
CA ALA A 86 14.08 -3.78 19.54
C ALA A 86 15.58 -4.02 19.23
N ASP A 87 16.30 -3.00 18.76
CA ASP A 87 17.75 -3.03 18.50
C ASP A 87 18.19 -4.14 17.52
N VAL A 88 17.30 -4.54 16.60
CA VAL A 88 17.58 -5.58 15.59
C VAL A 88 18.04 -5.01 14.24
N ALA A 89 17.92 -3.70 14.04
CA ALA A 89 18.24 -2.98 12.81
C ALA A 89 18.70 -1.55 13.13
N ASP A 90 19.42 -0.92 12.21
CA ASP A 90 19.62 0.52 12.21
C ASP A 90 18.33 1.17 11.73
N VAL A 91 17.77 2.08 12.54
CA VAL A 91 16.46 2.71 12.26
C VAL A 91 16.65 4.20 12.12
N VAL A 92 16.22 4.75 10.98
CA VAL A 92 16.24 6.19 10.68
C VAL A 92 14.82 6.69 10.42
N ALA A 93 14.54 7.90 10.89
CA ALA A 93 13.29 8.61 10.64
C ALA A 93 13.56 9.68 9.57
N LEU A 94 12.83 9.61 8.45
CA LEU A 94 12.97 10.52 7.32
C LEU A 94 11.66 11.28 7.06
N ALA A 95 11.77 12.52 6.61
CA ALA A 95 10.66 13.35 6.15
C ALA A 95 10.84 13.65 4.66
N THR A 96 9.75 13.74 3.89
CA THR A 96 9.83 14.01 2.45
C THR A 96 10.10 15.49 2.12
N GLY A 97 10.00 16.39 3.09
CA GLY A 97 10.36 17.81 2.95
C GLY A 97 10.96 18.42 4.22
N PRO A 98 11.65 19.56 4.10
CA PRO A 98 12.10 20.33 5.26
C PRO A 98 10.92 21.02 5.94
N GLY A 99 10.98 21.20 7.27
CA GLY A 99 10.02 21.99 8.02
C GLY A 99 9.28 21.20 9.10
N GLN A 100 8.26 21.85 9.67
CA GLN A 100 7.44 21.33 10.76
C GLN A 100 6.48 20.23 10.28
N TRP A 101 6.15 19.32 11.18
CA TRP A 101 5.11 18.32 10.98
C TRP A 101 3.75 18.97 11.23
N ASP A 102 2.80 18.81 10.31
CA ASP A 102 1.42 19.24 10.55
C ASP A 102 0.70 18.19 11.40
N VAL A 103 0.31 18.59 12.61
CA VAL A 103 -0.40 17.72 13.56
C VAL A 103 -1.89 17.62 13.22
N ARG A 104 -2.39 18.42 12.26
CA ARG A 104 -3.81 18.47 11.87
C ARG A 104 -4.20 17.39 10.86
N HIS A 105 -3.52 16.25 10.83
CA HIS A 105 -3.93 15.14 9.98
C HIS A 105 -5.40 14.80 10.26
N ASP A 106 -6.27 15.01 9.27
CA ASP A 106 -7.71 14.81 9.41
C ASP A 106 -8.08 13.35 9.08
N SER A 107 -7.84 12.44 10.02
CA SER A 107 -8.15 11.02 9.85
C SER A 107 -9.65 10.77 9.57
N GLN A 108 -10.53 11.72 9.90
CA GLN A 108 -11.97 11.60 9.63
C GLN A 108 -12.32 11.72 8.14
N ALA A 109 -11.43 12.27 7.32
CA ALA A 109 -11.59 12.30 5.87
C ALA A 109 -11.43 10.91 5.22
N PHE A 110 -10.75 9.97 5.89
CA PHE A 110 -10.43 8.64 5.36
C PHE A 110 -11.37 7.58 5.95
N ARG A 111 -12.56 7.42 5.35
CA ARG A 111 -13.59 6.48 5.84
C ARG A 111 -13.89 5.37 4.83
N PHE A 112 -14.00 4.16 5.35
CA PHE A 112 -14.49 3.02 4.58
C PHE A 112 -15.98 3.19 4.26
N THR A 113 -16.29 3.59 3.03
CA THR A 113 -17.67 3.84 2.57
C THR A 113 -18.16 2.76 1.58
N ARG A 114 -19.48 2.70 1.33
CA ARG A 114 -20.04 1.76 0.33
C ARG A 114 -19.45 1.98 -1.08
N PRO A 115 -19.29 3.21 -1.59
CA PRO A 115 -18.61 3.45 -2.87
C PRO A 115 -17.16 2.95 -2.89
N PHE A 116 -16.44 3.06 -1.78
CA PHE A 116 -15.08 2.52 -1.63
C PHE A 116 -15.07 0.99 -1.76
N ALA A 117 -15.94 0.30 -1.01
CA ALA A 117 -16.05 -1.16 -1.06
C ALA A 117 -16.42 -1.69 -2.47
N LEU A 118 -17.33 -1.01 -3.17
CA LEU A 118 -17.70 -1.37 -4.55
C LEU A 118 -16.53 -1.17 -5.52
N THR A 119 -15.73 -0.12 -5.33
CA THR A 119 -14.51 0.11 -6.14
C THR A 119 -13.47 -0.97 -5.87
N ALA A 120 -13.26 -1.35 -4.61
CA ALA A 120 -12.37 -2.44 -4.23
C ALA A 120 -12.77 -3.78 -4.90
N ILE A 121 -14.07 -4.12 -4.84
CA ILE A 121 -14.61 -5.34 -5.49
C ILE A 121 -14.42 -5.26 -7.01
N GLY A 122 -14.79 -4.15 -7.64
CA GLY A 122 -14.66 -3.97 -9.08
C GLY A 122 -13.21 -4.07 -9.57
N ASN A 123 -12.27 -3.46 -8.84
CA ASN A 123 -10.85 -3.51 -9.15
C ASN A 123 -10.25 -4.90 -8.89
N THR A 124 -10.69 -5.57 -7.82
CA THR A 124 -10.27 -6.94 -7.53
C THR A 124 -10.75 -7.88 -8.62
N LEU A 125 -12.02 -7.81 -9.05
CA LEU A 125 -12.57 -8.64 -10.13
C LEU A 125 -11.90 -8.38 -11.50
N ALA A 126 -11.28 -7.21 -11.67
CA ALA A 126 -10.45 -6.91 -12.84
C ALA A 126 -9.07 -7.61 -12.81
N PHE A 127 -8.78 -8.50 -11.85
CA PHE A 127 -7.52 -9.25 -11.79
C PHE A 127 -7.20 -10.06 -13.05
N TRP A 128 -8.22 -10.42 -13.83
CA TRP A 128 -8.09 -11.07 -15.13
C TRP A 128 -7.36 -10.21 -16.17
N ASN A 129 -7.11 -8.92 -15.88
CA ASN A 129 -6.41 -7.99 -16.75
C ASN A 129 -5.35 -7.16 -15.97
N ARG A 130 -4.56 -7.81 -15.10
CA ARG A 130 -3.50 -7.13 -14.35
C ARG A 130 -2.43 -6.59 -15.28
N GLU A 131 -2.28 -5.27 -15.28
CA GLU A 131 -1.26 -4.61 -16.08
C GLU A 131 0.08 -4.58 -15.36
N GLU A 132 1.16 -4.78 -16.10
CA GLU A 132 2.52 -4.68 -15.58
C GLU A 132 3.19 -3.43 -16.11
N PHE A 133 3.48 -2.52 -15.19
CA PHE A 133 4.16 -1.28 -15.47
C PHE A 133 5.65 -1.40 -15.17
N GLY A 134 6.47 -0.93 -16.10
CA GLY A 134 7.92 -0.85 -15.94
C GLY A 134 8.33 0.50 -15.37
N MET A 135 9.20 0.48 -14.37
CA MET A 135 9.93 1.64 -13.85
C MET A 135 11.41 1.43 -14.14
N ARG A 136 11.99 2.30 -14.96
CA ARG A 136 13.41 2.17 -15.29
C ARG A 136 14.25 2.51 -14.06
N LEU A 137 15.04 1.54 -13.60
CA LEU A 137 16.01 1.76 -12.54
C LEU A 137 17.29 2.34 -13.14
N THR A 138 17.71 3.49 -12.64
CA THR A 138 18.94 4.19 -13.06
C THR A 138 19.78 4.55 -11.84
N PRO A 139 21.11 4.62 -11.98
CA PRO A 139 21.97 5.07 -10.88
C PRO A 139 21.55 6.46 -10.38
N GLY A 140 21.50 6.63 -9.06
CA GLY A 140 21.13 7.91 -8.43
C GLY A 140 19.63 8.23 -8.44
N VAL A 141 18.76 7.29 -8.81
CA VAL A 141 17.30 7.47 -8.68
C VAL A 141 16.93 7.81 -7.24
N ASP A 142 15.91 8.64 -7.06
CA ASP A 142 15.32 8.88 -5.73
C ASP A 142 14.52 7.65 -5.27
N GLU A 143 15.07 6.90 -4.32
CA GLU A 143 14.46 5.67 -3.81
C GLU A 143 13.09 5.88 -3.15
N VAL A 144 12.87 7.04 -2.51
CA VAL A 144 11.60 7.34 -1.82
C VAL A 144 10.49 7.58 -2.84
N SER A 145 10.76 8.39 -3.86
CA SER A 145 9.84 8.63 -4.97
C SER A 145 9.56 7.34 -5.71
N LEU A 146 10.58 6.54 -6.02
CA LEU A 146 10.42 5.23 -6.66
C LEU A 146 9.47 4.33 -5.84
N ALA A 147 9.67 4.24 -4.53
CA ALA A 147 8.85 3.43 -3.64
C ALA A 147 7.39 3.91 -3.58
N LEU A 148 7.15 5.23 -3.45
CA LEU A 148 5.80 5.79 -3.43
C LEU A 148 5.04 5.57 -4.73
N VAL A 149 5.71 5.75 -5.88
CA VAL A 149 5.11 5.48 -7.19
C VAL A 149 4.76 3.99 -7.32
N ALA A 150 5.69 3.10 -6.96
CA ALA A 150 5.48 1.66 -7.01
C ALA A 150 4.30 1.20 -6.13
N ASP A 151 4.22 1.74 -4.91
CA ASP A 151 3.18 1.40 -3.93
C ASP A 151 1.80 1.88 -4.42
N ALA A 152 1.70 3.13 -4.89
CA ALA A 152 0.45 3.69 -5.40
C ALA A 152 -0.13 2.91 -6.59
N TRP A 153 0.70 2.52 -7.56
CA TRP A 153 0.26 1.67 -8.69
C TRP A 153 -0.16 0.27 -8.23
N SER A 154 0.50 -0.30 -7.24
CA SER A 154 0.18 -1.63 -6.70
C SER A 154 -1.14 -1.63 -5.92
N ARG A 155 -1.49 -0.53 -5.26
CA ARG A 155 -2.75 -0.32 -4.53
C ARG A 155 -3.98 -0.12 -5.41
N THR A 156 -3.82 -0.02 -6.72
CA THR A 156 -4.96 -0.01 -7.64
C THR A 156 -5.68 -1.36 -7.68
N TYR A 157 -4.99 -2.45 -7.29
CA TYR A 157 -5.36 -3.86 -7.49
C TYR A 157 -5.55 -4.30 -8.96
N ARG A 158 -5.35 -3.37 -9.90
CA ARG A 158 -5.44 -3.58 -11.35
C ARG A 158 -4.07 -3.67 -12.01
N SER A 159 -3.01 -3.30 -11.30
CA SER A 159 -1.66 -3.28 -11.84
C SER A 159 -0.59 -3.70 -10.85
N ARG A 160 0.60 -3.99 -11.37
CA ARG A 160 1.86 -4.12 -10.65
C ARG A 160 2.88 -3.17 -11.25
N ALA A 161 3.70 -2.56 -10.41
CA ALA A 161 4.86 -1.80 -10.85
C ALA A 161 6.12 -2.65 -10.60
N GLN A 162 6.95 -2.80 -11.62
CA GLN A 162 8.19 -3.57 -11.58
C GLN A 162 9.35 -2.69 -12.03
N THR A 163 10.48 -2.82 -11.37
CA THR A 163 11.72 -2.16 -11.75
C THR A 163 12.44 -2.95 -12.83
N PHE A 164 13.04 -2.26 -13.80
CA PHE A 164 13.87 -2.91 -14.81
C PHE A 164 15.13 -2.11 -15.12
N ALA A 165 16.21 -2.83 -15.43
CA ALA A 165 17.49 -2.25 -15.86
C ALA A 165 18.17 -3.17 -16.87
N ASN A 166 19.21 -2.67 -17.56
CA ASN A 166 19.92 -3.45 -18.58
C ASN A 166 20.68 -4.66 -18.03
N SER A 167 20.96 -4.70 -16.72
CA SER A 167 21.61 -5.82 -16.02
C SER A 167 20.84 -6.20 -14.76
N ALA A 168 21.17 -7.37 -14.20
CA ALA A 168 20.64 -7.83 -12.92
C ALA A 168 21.43 -7.30 -11.71
N ASP A 169 22.42 -6.44 -11.94
CA ASP A 169 23.28 -5.92 -10.88
C ASP A 169 22.52 -4.93 -10.01
N ALA A 170 22.92 -4.84 -8.73
CA ALA A 170 22.33 -3.86 -7.84
C ALA A 170 22.78 -2.45 -8.23
N LEU A 171 21.82 -1.54 -8.43
CA LEU A 171 22.07 -0.14 -8.72
C LEU A 171 21.99 0.68 -7.45
N GLU A 172 22.97 1.56 -7.25
CA GLU A 172 23.00 2.49 -6.13
C GLU A 172 22.07 3.69 -6.40
N THR A 173 21.17 3.95 -5.46
CA THR A 173 20.21 5.05 -5.49
C THR A 173 20.82 6.32 -4.89
N ARG A 174 20.07 7.43 -4.90
CA ARG A 174 20.55 8.74 -4.45
C ARG A 174 21.17 8.72 -3.04
N SER A 175 20.55 8.02 -2.10
CA SER A 175 21.05 7.94 -0.71
C SER A 175 21.91 6.70 -0.43
N GLY A 176 22.42 6.03 -1.46
CA GLY A 176 23.33 4.89 -1.32
C GLY A 176 22.65 3.54 -1.10
N ILE A 177 21.32 3.45 -1.19
CA ILE A 177 20.62 2.16 -1.14
C ILE A 177 20.91 1.42 -2.45
N ARG A 178 21.20 0.12 -2.37
CA ARG A 178 21.40 -0.71 -3.56
C ARG A 178 20.15 -1.52 -3.84
N ILE A 179 19.50 -1.23 -4.96
CA ILE A 179 18.27 -1.89 -5.41
C ILE A 179 18.61 -2.88 -6.53
N LEU A 180 18.15 -4.11 -6.38
CA LEU A 180 18.15 -5.09 -7.47
C LEU A 180 16.93 -4.85 -8.35
N PRO A 181 17.09 -4.75 -9.68
CA PRO A 181 15.95 -4.64 -10.58
C PRO A 181 15.15 -5.95 -10.58
N ASP A 182 13.82 -5.85 -10.68
CA ASP A 182 12.95 -7.03 -10.81
C ASP A 182 13.21 -7.79 -12.12
N GLN A 183 13.54 -7.05 -13.19
CA GLN A 183 13.86 -7.62 -14.50
C GLN A 183 15.12 -6.99 -15.12
N ALA A 184 16.00 -7.86 -15.62
CA ALA A 184 17.09 -7.46 -16.51
C ALA A 184 16.57 -7.35 -17.95
N ALA A 185 16.19 -6.15 -18.37
CA ALA A 185 15.61 -5.85 -19.68
C ALA A 185 16.11 -4.49 -20.21
N ALA A 186 16.30 -4.37 -21.52
CA ALA A 186 16.75 -3.12 -22.15
C ALA A 186 15.63 -2.06 -22.17
N ASP A 187 14.40 -2.51 -22.39
CA ASP A 187 13.23 -1.69 -22.59
C ASP A 187 11.96 -2.30 -21.98
N TRP A 188 10.88 -1.52 -22.02
CA TRP A 188 9.55 -1.92 -21.58
C TRP A 188 8.53 -1.39 -22.59
N PRO A 189 7.38 -2.06 -22.81
CA PRO A 189 6.34 -1.56 -23.70
C PRO A 189 5.97 -0.11 -23.39
N ALA A 190 6.06 0.78 -24.39
CA ALA A 190 5.94 2.23 -24.20
C ALA A 190 4.63 2.66 -23.51
N GLY A 191 3.50 2.00 -23.81
CA GLY A 191 2.20 2.26 -23.18
C GLY A 191 2.06 1.78 -21.72
N ARG A 192 3.09 1.12 -21.19
CA ARG A 192 3.21 0.62 -19.81
C ARG A 192 4.53 1.02 -19.15
N LEU A 193 5.24 1.98 -19.72
CA LEU A 193 6.42 2.56 -19.09
C LEU A 193 5.97 3.73 -18.23
N LEU A 194 6.31 3.71 -16.94
CA LEU A 194 6.04 4.83 -16.04
C LEU A 194 7.08 5.93 -16.25
N ALA A 195 6.64 7.17 -16.06
CA ALA A 195 7.51 8.33 -16.14
C ALA A 195 8.64 8.20 -15.09
N PRO A 196 9.89 8.55 -15.43
CA PRO A 196 10.95 8.63 -14.45
C PRO A 196 10.59 9.62 -13.34
N THR A 197 10.84 9.26 -12.09
CA THR A 197 10.62 10.14 -10.93
C THR A 197 11.60 11.32 -10.91
N GLY A 198 12.79 11.16 -11.51
CA GLY A 198 13.80 12.21 -11.65
C GLY A 198 14.16 12.85 -10.31
N ASP A 199 14.35 14.17 -10.31
CA ASP A 199 14.62 14.97 -9.11
C ASP A 199 13.35 15.55 -8.46
N MET A 200 12.18 15.01 -8.81
CA MET A 200 10.93 15.46 -8.23
C MET A 200 10.87 15.12 -6.74
N PRO A 201 10.39 16.05 -5.87
CA PRO A 201 10.13 15.72 -4.47
C PRO A 201 9.13 14.56 -4.34
N PRO A 202 9.29 13.64 -3.36
CA PRO A 202 8.48 12.44 -3.29
C PRO A 202 6.97 12.68 -3.19
N ALA A 203 6.53 13.69 -2.44
CA ALA A 203 5.12 14.06 -2.35
C ALA A 203 4.54 14.48 -3.72
N LYS A 204 5.31 15.24 -4.52
CA LYS A 204 4.90 15.63 -5.87
C LYS A 204 4.87 14.44 -6.82
N ALA A 205 5.80 13.49 -6.67
CA ALA A 205 5.79 12.26 -7.46
C ALA A 205 4.52 11.43 -7.18
N LEU A 206 4.05 11.43 -5.93
CA LEU A 206 2.79 10.80 -5.54
C LEU A 206 1.58 11.53 -6.15
N ASP A 207 1.55 12.87 -6.13
CA ASP A 207 0.49 13.66 -6.79
C ASP A 207 0.38 13.37 -8.29
N GLU A 208 1.51 13.35 -9.00
CA GLU A 208 1.57 12.99 -10.43
C GLU A 208 1.07 11.56 -10.67
N THR A 209 1.43 10.63 -9.79
CA THR A 209 1.02 9.23 -9.87
C THR A 209 -0.49 9.07 -9.68
N LEU A 210 -1.08 9.75 -8.71
CA LEU A 210 -2.53 9.74 -8.51
C LEU A 210 -3.27 10.34 -9.72
N ARG A 211 -2.72 11.37 -10.36
CA ARG A 211 -3.26 11.93 -11.61
C ARG A 211 -3.14 10.95 -12.78
N ALA A 212 -2.03 10.24 -12.91
CA ALA A 212 -1.84 9.21 -13.93
C ALA A 212 -2.80 8.02 -13.73
N ILE A 213 -3.01 7.58 -12.48
CA ILE A 213 -4.00 6.55 -12.13
C ILE A 213 -5.42 7.03 -12.46
N ALA A 214 -5.76 8.28 -12.14
CA ALA A 214 -7.05 8.86 -12.48
C ALA A 214 -7.28 8.91 -13.99
N ALA A 215 -6.26 9.28 -14.76
CA ALA A 215 -6.33 9.31 -16.22
C ALA A 215 -6.52 7.91 -16.84
N ARG A 216 -5.90 6.87 -16.25
CA ARG A 216 -5.94 5.51 -16.80
C ARG A 216 -7.15 4.69 -16.32
N TYR A 217 -7.45 4.73 -15.03
CA TYR A 217 -8.45 3.88 -14.37
C TYR A 217 -9.64 4.66 -13.79
N GLY A 218 -9.68 5.98 -14.02
CA GLY A 218 -10.75 6.86 -13.56
C GLY A 218 -10.53 7.41 -12.14
N ALA A 219 -11.18 8.53 -11.84
CA ALA A 219 -11.05 9.25 -10.58
C ALA A 219 -11.31 8.37 -9.34
N ARG A 220 -12.34 7.50 -9.39
CA ARG A 220 -12.69 6.61 -8.26
C ARG A 220 -11.56 5.65 -7.88
N THR A 221 -10.80 5.14 -8.86
CA THR A 221 -9.65 4.26 -8.59
C THR A 221 -8.53 5.05 -7.94
N ALA A 222 -8.28 6.27 -8.40
CA ALA A 222 -7.32 7.14 -7.74
C ALA A 222 -7.79 7.52 -6.33
N ASP A 223 -9.10 7.71 -6.09
CA ASP A 223 -9.65 8.06 -4.77
C ASP A 223 -9.47 6.88 -3.81
N PHE A 224 -9.73 5.67 -4.32
CA PHE A 224 -9.48 4.41 -3.63
C PHE A 224 -8.00 4.25 -3.22
N VAL A 225 -7.05 4.59 -4.10
CA VAL A 225 -5.61 4.54 -3.79
C VAL A 225 -5.24 5.61 -2.76
N ALA A 226 -5.67 6.86 -2.97
CA ALA A 226 -5.39 7.96 -2.05
C ALA A 226 -5.93 7.69 -0.64
N MET A 227 -7.13 7.11 -0.53
CA MET A 227 -7.72 6.74 0.74
C MET A 227 -6.95 5.64 1.46
N GLN A 228 -6.44 4.63 0.75
CA GLN A 228 -5.59 3.58 1.34
C GLN A 228 -4.22 4.08 1.80
N LEU A 229 -3.74 5.18 1.21
CA LEU A 229 -2.50 5.83 1.57
C LEU A 229 -2.72 6.93 2.62
N GLU A 230 -3.97 7.21 2.98
CA GLU A 230 -4.37 8.35 3.82
C GLU A 230 -3.75 9.67 3.32
N TYR A 231 -3.67 9.81 1.99
CA TYR A 231 -3.01 10.93 1.34
C TYR A 231 -4.06 11.95 0.84
N PRO A 232 -4.00 13.23 1.27
CA PRO A 232 -4.95 14.25 0.85
C PRO A 232 -4.70 14.64 -0.60
N ARG A 233 -5.68 14.42 -1.47
CA ARG A 233 -5.55 14.85 -2.86
C ARG A 233 -5.87 16.34 -2.99
N SER A 234 -4.90 17.12 -3.45
CA SER A 234 -5.13 18.49 -3.91
C SER A 234 -6.18 18.50 -5.04
N GLY A 235 -7.38 19.03 -4.78
CA GLY A 235 -8.43 19.23 -5.79
C GLY A 235 -9.63 18.28 -5.74
N ALA A 236 -9.73 17.38 -4.75
CA ALA A 236 -11.00 16.71 -4.46
C ALA A 236 -11.93 17.72 -3.75
N SER A 237 -12.85 18.33 -4.50
CA SER A 237 -13.95 19.07 -3.87
C SER A 237 -14.85 18.07 -3.12
N PRO A 238 -15.39 18.46 -1.95
CA PRO A 238 -16.36 17.63 -1.21
C PRO A 238 -17.61 17.31 -2.03
#